data_AF-A0A3R6B0N1-F1
#
_entry.id   AF-A0A3R6B0N1-F1
#
_cell.length_a   1.000
_cell.length_b   1.000
_cell.length_c   1.000
_cell.angle_alpha   90.00
_cell.angle_beta   90.00
_cell.angle_gamma   90.00
#
_symmetry.space_group_name_H-M   'P 1'
#
loop_
_entity.id
_entity.type
_entity.pdbx_description
1 polymer ?
#
loop_
_entity_poly.entity_id
_entity_poly.type
_entity_poly.pdbx_seq_one_letter_code
_entity_poly.pdbx_strand_id
1 'polypeptide(L)'
;MSALKNYCDKIHEYICQYGEDYIWHIGWQIEPIPSKQDYRRDHKQETKEHKVFKGDPERLEQIGQKCFDARQECFNEIGKDLILCGTPEAKERYAKLVIEDMSYITLNHPIAQYDKFKSVVQHDVFGPILGLFKNENINISPFLDMHRELDKDLLSFFMSDENEIIDSEKKREQTNFEDIFFPEHKEHIPDFIKKLEDKTIIKDGIFNHRKKNHLAKLICYMQDKKIIKKDCDHISLARCFYGFFGKEIEEKAGKNIVTISNVRKTLIRGIEGLSEEEKSDFDLICSIFISRRE
;
A
#
# COMPACT_ATOMS: atom_id res chain seq x y z
N MET A 1 -16.99 -13.02 25.56
CA MET A 1 -16.59 -11.60 25.39
C MET A 1 -15.41 -11.58 24.45
N SER A 2 -15.34 -10.60 23.54
CA SER A 2 -14.23 -10.49 22.60
C SER A 2 -12.90 -10.28 23.32
N ALA A 3 -11.88 -11.07 22.99
CA ALA A 3 -10.53 -10.94 23.56
C ALA A 3 -9.93 -9.55 23.29
N LEU A 4 -10.24 -8.94 22.13
CA LEU A 4 -9.85 -7.59 21.77
C LEU A 4 -10.48 -6.54 22.68
N LYS A 5 -11.77 -6.68 22.95
CA LYS A 5 -12.51 -5.76 23.81
C LYS A 5 -11.97 -5.81 25.25
N ASN A 6 -11.76 -7.02 25.79
CA ASN A 6 -11.18 -7.20 27.11
C ASN A 6 -9.77 -6.58 27.22
N TYR A 7 -8.94 -6.71 26.19
CA TYR A 7 -7.64 -6.04 26.13
C TYR A 7 -7.80 -4.51 26.15
N CYS A 8 -8.67 -3.95 25.30
CA CYS A 8 -8.88 -2.51 25.22
C CYS A 8 -9.46 -1.92 26.51
N ASP A 9 -10.34 -2.66 27.19
CA ASP A 9 -10.87 -2.30 28.51
C ASP A 9 -9.72 -2.22 29.54
N LYS A 10 -8.83 -3.23 29.58
CA LYS A 10 -7.66 -3.24 30.48
C LYS A 10 -6.69 -2.09 30.19
N ILE A 11 -6.37 -1.82 28.93
CA ILE A 11 -5.47 -0.71 28.59
C ILE A 11 -6.13 0.64 28.92
N HIS A 12 -7.41 0.80 28.64
CA HIS A 12 -8.15 2.00 29.01
C HIS A 12 -8.16 2.22 30.53
N GLU A 13 -8.34 1.14 31.31
CA GLU A 13 -8.22 1.19 32.77
C GLU A 13 -6.81 1.65 33.20
N TYR A 14 -5.75 1.12 32.58
CA TYR A 14 -4.38 1.53 32.87
C TYR A 14 -4.13 3.00 32.51
N ILE A 15 -4.65 3.49 31.39
CA ILE A 15 -4.58 4.91 31.04
C ILE A 15 -5.25 5.75 32.11
N CYS A 16 -6.47 5.38 32.52
CA CYS A 16 -7.21 6.10 33.56
C CYS A 16 -6.48 6.12 34.92
N GLN A 17 -5.82 5.03 35.28
CA GLN A 17 -5.15 4.88 36.59
C GLN A 17 -3.76 5.51 36.64
N TYR A 18 -2.99 5.41 35.56
CA TYR A 18 -1.56 5.72 35.57
C TYR A 18 -1.19 6.88 34.64
N GLY A 19 -2.07 7.24 33.71
CA GLY A 19 -1.80 8.20 32.66
C GLY A 19 -1.24 7.54 31.41
N GLU A 20 -1.50 8.19 30.29
CA GLU A 20 -1.20 7.69 28.94
C GLU A 20 0.31 7.50 28.67
N ASP A 21 1.17 8.32 29.28
CA ASP A 21 2.62 8.25 29.13
C ASP A 21 3.22 6.94 29.66
N TYR A 22 2.52 6.26 30.59
CA TYR A 22 2.95 4.98 31.14
C TYR A 22 2.51 3.78 30.29
N ILE A 23 1.70 4.00 29.25
CA ILE A 23 1.31 2.94 28.33
C ILE A 23 2.41 2.74 27.30
N TRP A 24 3.13 1.65 27.50
CA TRP A 24 4.20 1.18 26.64
C TRP A 24 4.23 -0.36 26.63
N HIS A 25 4.94 -0.91 25.66
CA HIS A 25 5.07 -2.34 25.45
C HIS A 25 6.54 -2.74 25.56
N ILE A 26 6.90 -3.43 26.65
CA ILE A 26 8.26 -3.94 26.88
C ILE A 26 8.66 -4.86 25.72
N GLY A 27 9.85 -4.64 25.14
CA GLY A 27 10.38 -5.41 23.99
C GLY A 27 10.86 -4.56 22.81
N TRP A 28 10.62 -3.24 22.81
CA TRP A 28 11.22 -2.31 21.85
C TRP A 28 12.44 -1.63 22.49
N GLN A 29 13.62 -1.93 21.94
CA GLN A 29 14.90 -1.41 22.42
C GLN A 29 14.90 0.13 22.48
N ILE A 30 15.23 0.67 23.65
CA ILE A 30 15.98 1.92 23.71
C ILE A 30 17.40 1.54 23.29
N GLU A 31 17.81 1.88 22.07
CA GLU A 31 19.24 1.95 21.76
C GLU A 31 19.65 3.38 21.33
N PRO A 32 20.75 3.90 21.91
CA PRO A 32 21.26 5.24 21.65
C PRO A 32 22.04 5.29 20.32
N ILE A 33 21.90 6.38 19.57
CA ILE A 33 22.78 6.73 18.44
C ILE A 33 24.22 6.91 18.99
N PRO A 34 25.35 6.44 18.37
CA PRO A 34 25.70 6.45 16.92
C PRO A 34 26.54 5.26 16.35
N SER A 35 26.48 5.01 15.02
CA SER A 35 27.51 5.46 14.04
C SER A 35 27.26 4.81 12.65
N LYS A 36 28.05 5.25 11.66
CA LYS A 36 27.78 5.20 10.22
C LYS A 36 27.69 3.80 9.61
N GLN A 37 26.91 3.74 8.53
CA GLN A 37 26.74 2.64 7.57
C GLN A 37 25.85 1.51 8.09
N ASP A 38 24.55 1.57 7.81
CA ASP A 38 23.97 0.63 6.83
C ASP A 38 22.44 0.82 6.68
N TYR A 39 22.00 0.65 5.43
CA TYR A 39 20.62 0.60 4.91
C TYR A 39 19.75 1.86 4.95
N ARG A 40 19.64 2.48 3.76
CA ARG A 40 18.55 3.41 3.40
C ARG A 40 17.21 2.67 3.48
N ARG A 41 16.35 3.08 4.41
CA ARG A 41 14.89 3.01 4.27
C ARG A 41 14.40 4.44 4.11
N ASP A 42 13.86 4.77 2.93
CA ASP A 42 13.19 6.06 2.66
C ASP A 42 11.79 6.10 3.28
N HIS A 43 11.67 5.78 4.57
CA HIS A 43 10.58 6.32 5.36
C HIS A 43 10.95 7.76 5.70
N LYS A 44 10.13 8.72 5.27
CA LYS A 44 10.10 10.02 5.93
C LYS A 44 9.81 9.74 7.41
N GLN A 45 10.84 9.69 8.23
CA GLN A 45 10.71 9.93 9.66
C GLN A 45 10.13 11.33 9.79
N GLU A 46 8.82 11.40 10.00
CA GLU A 46 8.27 12.54 10.71
C GLU A 46 9.10 12.67 11.97
N THR A 47 9.77 13.81 12.08
CA THR A 47 10.62 14.16 13.20
C THR A 47 9.68 14.42 14.38
N LYS A 48 9.14 13.35 14.99
CA LYS A 48 8.49 13.44 16.28
C LYS A 48 9.57 13.85 17.26
N GLU A 49 9.43 15.05 17.82
CA GLU A 49 10.25 15.51 18.93
C GLU A 49 10.30 14.39 19.97
N HIS A 50 11.51 13.94 20.33
CA HIS A 50 11.69 12.93 21.36
C HIS A 50 11.27 13.56 22.69
N LYS A 51 10.01 13.37 23.09
CA LYS A 51 9.55 13.71 24.44
C LYS A 51 10.28 12.79 25.41
N VAL A 52 11.27 13.34 26.12
CA VAL A 52 11.93 12.67 27.25
C VAL A 52 10.84 12.34 28.27
N PHE A 53 10.64 11.06 28.58
CA PHE A 53 9.69 10.62 29.60
C PHE A 53 10.10 11.22 30.96
N LYS A 54 9.18 11.97 31.58
CA LYS A 54 9.42 12.68 32.85
C LYS A 54 8.85 11.95 34.07
N GLY A 55 8.36 10.72 33.88
CA GLY A 55 7.74 9.91 34.93
C GLY A 55 8.71 8.96 35.63
N ASP A 56 8.16 8.12 36.51
CA ASP A 56 8.91 7.12 37.26
C ASP A 56 9.29 5.91 36.37
N PRO A 57 10.59 5.63 36.14
CA PRO A 57 11.04 4.53 35.30
C PRO A 57 10.65 3.13 35.80
N GLU A 58 10.67 2.90 37.12
CA GLU A 58 10.31 1.58 37.68
C GLU A 58 8.81 1.32 37.48
N ARG A 59 8.00 2.37 37.66
CA ARG A 59 6.56 2.29 37.43
C ARG A 59 6.23 2.14 35.95
N LEU A 60 6.99 2.78 35.06
CA LEU A 60 6.88 2.60 33.61
C LEU A 60 7.14 1.15 33.21
N GLU A 61 8.18 0.52 33.77
CA GLU A 61 8.49 -0.88 33.51
C GLU A 61 7.38 -1.82 34.04
N GLN A 62 6.93 -1.62 35.29
CA GLN A 62 5.86 -2.45 35.85
C GLN A 62 4.55 -2.36 35.05
N ILE A 63 4.15 -1.16 34.62
CA ILE A 63 2.94 -0.97 33.81
C ILE A 63 3.15 -1.50 32.39
N GLY A 64 4.33 -1.31 31.83
CA GLY A 64 4.71 -1.86 30.53
C GLY A 64 4.61 -3.39 30.51
N GLN A 65 4.99 -4.06 31.61
CA GLN A 65 4.85 -5.51 31.75
C GLN A 65 3.37 -5.92 31.80
N LYS A 66 2.53 -5.22 32.56
CA LYS A 66 1.08 -5.47 32.58
C LYS A 66 0.44 -5.31 31.19
N CYS A 67 0.87 -4.30 30.43
CA CYS A 67 0.42 -4.08 29.06
C CYS A 67 0.88 -5.19 28.12
N PHE A 68 2.09 -5.72 28.32
CA PHE A 68 2.60 -6.88 27.59
C PHE A 68 1.80 -8.14 27.90
N ASP A 69 1.57 -8.44 29.19
CA ASP A 69 0.84 -9.63 29.63
C ASP A 69 -0.60 -9.63 29.09
N ALA A 70 -1.30 -8.49 29.17
CA ALA A 70 -2.65 -8.34 28.64
C ALA A 70 -2.70 -8.58 27.11
N ARG A 71 -1.65 -8.20 26.39
CA ARG A 71 -1.55 -8.44 24.94
C ARG A 71 -1.33 -9.91 24.64
N GLN A 72 -0.42 -10.57 25.35
CA GLN A 72 -0.16 -11.99 25.18
C GLN A 72 -1.42 -12.81 25.46
N GLU A 73 -2.18 -12.46 26.49
CA GLU A 73 -3.49 -13.05 26.76
C GLU A 73 -4.45 -12.88 25.57
N CYS A 74 -4.55 -11.67 25.01
CA CYS A 74 -5.38 -11.40 23.83
C CYS A 74 -4.99 -12.27 22.63
N PHE A 75 -3.70 -12.33 22.28
CA PHE A 75 -3.20 -13.13 21.16
C PHE A 75 -3.41 -14.62 21.38
N ASN A 76 -3.19 -15.12 22.60
CA ASN A 76 -3.38 -16.52 22.93
C ASN A 76 -4.85 -16.93 22.79
N GLU A 77 -5.79 -16.11 23.26
CA GLU A 77 -7.22 -16.41 23.13
C GLU A 77 -7.68 -16.38 21.66
N ILE A 78 -7.27 -15.38 20.89
CA ILE A 78 -7.58 -15.31 19.44
C ILE A 78 -6.99 -16.50 18.69
N GLY A 79 -5.74 -16.86 18.98
CA GLY A 79 -5.08 -18.02 18.38
C GLY A 79 -5.80 -19.34 18.73
N LYS A 80 -6.20 -19.53 19.99
CA LYS A 80 -6.97 -20.70 20.42
C LYS A 80 -8.31 -20.80 19.71
N ASP A 81 -9.09 -19.72 19.69
CA ASP A 81 -10.40 -19.68 19.03
C ASP A 81 -10.28 -19.97 17.53
N LEU A 82 -9.24 -19.44 16.89
CA LEU A 82 -8.99 -19.68 15.47
C LEU A 82 -8.63 -21.14 15.19
N ILE A 83 -7.85 -21.78 16.06
CA ILE A 83 -7.56 -23.23 15.97
C ILE A 83 -8.85 -24.04 16.16
N LEU A 84 -9.70 -23.66 17.12
CA LEU A 84 -10.97 -24.34 17.41
C LEU A 84 -11.99 -24.26 16.27
N CYS A 85 -11.93 -23.22 15.43
CA CYS A 85 -12.83 -23.08 14.27
C CYS A 85 -12.70 -24.26 13.28
N GLY A 86 -11.52 -24.89 13.17
CA GLY A 86 -11.30 -26.13 12.41
C GLY A 86 -11.34 -25.96 10.89
N THR A 87 -12.47 -25.52 10.32
CA THR A 87 -12.66 -25.37 8.86
C THR A 87 -12.28 -23.98 8.35
N PRO A 88 -11.88 -23.85 7.07
CA PRO A 88 -11.57 -22.56 6.46
C PRO A 88 -12.73 -21.55 6.56
N GLU A 89 -13.97 -21.98 6.32
CA GLU A 89 -15.15 -21.10 6.35
C GLU A 89 -15.47 -20.62 7.77
N ALA A 90 -15.26 -21.47 8.78
CA ALA A 90 -15.44 -21.09 10.17
C ALA A 90 -14.36 -20.10 10.61
N LYS A 91 -13.10 -20.31 10.20
CA LYS A 91 -11.99 -19.38 10.42
C LYS A 91 -12.24 -18.03 9.77
N GLU A 92 -12.76 -18.00 8.55
CA GLU A 92 -13.10 -16.76 7.84
C GLU A 92 -14.22 -15.98 8.55
N ARG A 93 -15.28 -16.68 8.99
CA ARG A 93 -16.35 -16.06 9.81
C ARG A 93 -15.82 -15.50 11.13
N TYR A 94 -14.92 -16.22 11.79
CA TYR A 94 -14.30 -15.75 13.03
C TYR A 94 -13.43 -14.51 12.78
N ALA A 95 -12.58 -14.54 11.76
CA ALA A 95 -11.77 -13.38 11.37
C ALA A 95 -12.63 -12.15 11.08
N LYS A 96 -13.77 -12.34 10.40
CA LYS A 96 -14.74 -11.26 10.18
C LYS A 96 -15.26 -10.67 11.49
N LEU A 97 -15.66 -11.49 12.46
CA LEU A 97 -16.13 -11.01 13.77
C LEU A 97 -15.04 -10.22 14.50
N VAL A 98 -13.80 -10.67 14.44
CA VAL A 98 -12.67 -9.97 15.05
C VAL A 98 -12.40 -8.62 14.37
N ILE A 99 -12.52 -8.52 13.05
CA ILE A 99 -12.40 -7.25 12.32
C ILE A 99 -13.56 -6.30 12.64
N GLU A 100 -14.79 -6.82 12.75
CA GLU A 100 -15.96 -6.05 13.21
C GLU A 100 -15.73 -5.49 14.63
N ASP A 101 -15.12 -6.27 15.53
CA ASP A 101 -14.72 -5.79 16.85
C ASP A 101 -13.66 -4.68 16.79
N MET A 102 -12.65 -4.81 15.92
CA MET A 102 -11.63 -3.75 15.72
C MET A 102 -12.26 -2.44 15.24
N SER A 103 -13.18 -2.53 14.28
CA SER A 103 -13.96 -1.39 13.77
C SER A 103 -14.79 -0.77 14.89
N TYR A 104 -15.54 -1.60 15.64
CA TYR A 104 -16.36 -1.13 16.76
C TYR A 104 -15.50 -0.41 17.81
N ILE A 105 -14.34 -0.95 18.16
CA ILE A 105 -13.42 -0.35 19.13
C ILE A 105 -12.93 1.00 18.62
N THR A 106 -12.53 1.07 17.35
CA THR A 106 -12.05 2.31 16.71
C THR A 106 -13.09 3.41 16.71
N LEU A 107 -14.37 3.06 16.52
CA LEU A 107 -15.46 4.03 16.43
C LEU A 107 -16.09 4.40 17.78
N ASN A 108 -16.12 3.47 18.74
CA ASN A 108 -17.00 3.58 19.90
C ASN A 108 -16.29 3.40 21.25
N HIS A 109 -15.09 2.80 21.30
CA HIS A 109 -14.47 2.51 22.59
C HIS A 109 -13.82 3.78 23.18
N PRO A 110 -13.94 4.03 24.50
CA PRO A 110 -13.31 5.17 25.17
C PRO A 110 -11.78 5.21 25.09
N ILE A 111 -11.14 4.18 24.54
CA ILE A 111 -9.69 4.16 24.33
C ILE A 111 -9.32 4.94 23.07
N ALA A 112 -10.22 5.04 22.09
CA ALA A 112 -9.97 5.63 20.78
C ALA A 112 -9.69 7.15 20.82
N GLN A 113 -10.01 7.81 21.93
CA GLN A 113 -9.73 9.24 22.18
C GLN A 113 -8.30 9.52 22.66
N TYR A 114 -7.51 8.49 23.00
CA TYR A 114 -6.13 8.64 23.47
C TYR A 114 -5.15 8.49 22.30
N ASP A 115 -4.10 9.32 22.25
CA ASP A 115 -3.05 9.29 21.23
C ASP A 115 -2.36 7.91 21.13
N LYS A 116 -2.22 7.21 22.25
CA LYS A 116 -1.66 5.87 22.37
C LYS A 116 -2.52 4.80 21.74
N PHE A 117 -3.80 5.05 21.47
CA PHE A 117 -4.64 4.11 20.75
C PHE A 117 -4.06 3.76 19.38
N LYS A 118 -3.65 4.78 18.61
CA LYS A 118 -3.05 4.55 17.30
C LYS A 118 -1.69 3.85 17.43
N SER A 119 -0.80 4.36 18.28
CA SER A 119 0.57 3.81 18.36
C SER A 119 0.67 2.43 19.01
N VAL A 120 -0.23 2.09 19.94
CA VAL A 120 -0.14 0.87 20.76
C VAL A 120 -1.21 -0.14 20.35
N VAL A 121 -2.49 0.25 20.36
CA VAL A 121 -3.58 -0.70 20.12
C VAL A 121 -3.69 -1.05 18.64
N GLN A 122 -3.72 -0.05 17.75
CA GLN A 122 -3.81 -0.32 16.32
C GLN A 122 -2.53 -0.99 15.80
N HIS A 123 -1.36 -0.41 16.02
CA HIS A 123 -0.11 -0.96 15.47
C HIS A 123 0.36 -2.24 16.17
N ASP A 124 0.36 -2.31 17.50
CA ASP A 124 0.96 -3.43 18.21
C ASP A 124 -0.01 -4.58 18.53
N VAL A 125 -1.32 -4.40 18.31
CA VAL A 125 -2.34 -5.44 18.56
C VAL A 125 -3.17 -5.75 17.33
N PHE A 126 -3.80 -4.77 16.69
CA PHE A 126 -4.56 -5.06 15.46
C PHE A 126 -3.60 -5.52 14.34
N GLY A 127 -2.42 -4.88 14.26
CA GLY A 127 -1.25 -5.23 13.43
C GLY A 127 -0.77 -6.70 13.48
N PRO A 128 -0.64 -7.30 14.67
CA PRO A 128 -0.29 -8.72 14.72
C PRO A 128 -1.48 -9.66 14.46
N ILE A 129 -2.70 -9.28 14.85
CA ILE A 129 -3.90 -10.15 14.70
C ILE A 129 -4.27 -10.35 13.23
N LEU A 130 -4.31 -9.28 12.41
CA LEU A 130 -4.61 -9.49 10.99
C LEU A 130 -3.48 -10.26 10.28
N GLY A 131 -2.24 -10.14 10.78
CA GLY A 131 -1.09 -10.92 10.28
C GLY A 131 -1.24 -12.40 10.59
N LEU A 132 -1.79 -12.73 11.76
CA LEU A 132 -2.15 -14.09 12.14
C LEU A 132 -3.23 -14.67 11.22
N PHE A 133 -4.27 -13.91 10.84
CA PHE A 133 -5.27 -14.37 9.86
C PHE A 133 -4.67 -14.61 8.48
N LYS A 134 -3.76 -13.73 8.05
CA LYS A 134 -3.05 -13.89 6.78
C LYS A 134 -2.20 -15.16 6.75
N ASN A 135 -1.45 -15.45 7.82
CA ASN A 135 -0.65 -16.67 7.95
C ASN A 135 -1.50 -17.95 7.89
N GLU A 136 -2.78 -17.85 8.25
CA GLU A 136 -3.76 -18.94 8.17
C GLU A 136 -4.50 -19.00 6.81
N ASN A 137 -4.02 -18.26 5.81
CA ASN A 137 -4.61 -18.15 4.45
C ASN A 137 -6.06 -17.66 4.43
N ILE A 138 -6.45 -16.81 5.38
CA ILE A 138 -7.79 -16.22 5.44
C ILE A 138 -7.81 -14.95 4.61
N ASN A 139 -8.71 -14.88 3.63
CA ASN A 139 -8.89 -13.68 2.81
C ASN A 139 -9.68 -12.60 3.56
N ILE A 140 -8.96 -11.65 4.17
CA ILE A 140 -9.56 -10.60 5.01
C ILE A 140 -9.85 -9.28 4.27
N SER A 141 -9.34 -9.13 3.05
CA SER A 141 -9.32 -7.89 2.28
C SER A 141 -10.72 -7.33 1.97
N PRO A 142 -11.71 -8.16 1.60
CA PRO A 142 -13.09 -7.69 1.43
C PRO A 142 -13.70 -7.09 2.71
N PHE A 143 -13.28 -7.58 3.88
CA PHE A 143 -13.78 -7.09 5.17
C PHE A 143 -13.08 -5.78 5.55
N LEU A 144 -11.77 -5.69 5.33
CA LEU A 144 -11.01 -4.46 5.57
C LEU A 144 -11.49 -3.30 4.67
N ASP A 145 -11.84 -3.57 3.41
CA ASP A 145 -12.39 -2.57 2.48
C ASP A 145 -13.72 -1.94 2.96
N MET A 146 -14.50 -2.71 3.73
CA MET A 146 -15.76 -2.24 4.33
C MET A 146 -15.56 -1.39 5.58
N HIS A 147 -14.38 -1.43 6.21
CA HIS A 147 -14.05 -0.78 7.47
C HIS A 147 -12.96 0.28 7.30
N ARG A 148 -13.25 1.32 6.50
CA ARG A 148 -12.30 2.39 6.13
C ARG A 148 -11.80 3.24 7.31
N GLU A 149 -12.50 3.17 8.44
CA GLU A 149 -12.15 3.76 9.71
C GLU A 149 -10.94 3.09 10.39
N LEU A 150 -10.66 1.83 10.05
CA LEU A 150 -9.39 1.21 10.39
C LEU A 150 -8.33 2.01 9.65
N ASP A 151 -7.47 2.68 10.43
CA ASP A 151 -6.60 3.74 9.97
C ASP A 151 -5.87 3.37 8.67
N LYS A 152 -5.76 4.33 7.73
CA LYS A 152 -5.11 4.09 6.43
C LYS A 152 -3.69 3.59 6.59
N ASP A 153 -2.99 3.96 7.67
CA ASP A 153 -1.64 3.47 7.93
C ASP A 153 -1.67 2.01 8.38
N LEU A 154 -2.62 1.60 9.23
CA LEU A 154 -2.87 0.20 9.59
C LEU A 154 -3.23 -0.63 8.36
N LEU A 155 -4.19 -0.17 7.55
CA LEU A 155 -4.52 -0.82 6.28
C LEU A 155 -3.32 -0.85 5.34
N SER A 156 -2.55 0.24 5.22
CA SER A 156 -1.37 0.27 4.35
C SER A 156 -0.25 -0.63 4.83
N PHE A 157 -0.08 -0.79 6.15
CA PHE A 157 0.90 -1.68 6.78
C PHE A 157 0.60 -3.16 6.51
N PHE A 158 -0.66 -3.50 6.28
CA PHE A 158 -1.08 -4.86 5.90
C PHE A 158 -1.21 -5.08 4.40
N MET A 159 -1.79 -4.10 3.70
CA MET A 159 -1.97 -4.14 2.25
C MET A 159 -0.63 -3.95 1.52
N SER A 160 0.42 -3.44 2.19
CA SER A 160 1.80 -3.51 1.65
C SER A 160 2.22 -4.94 1.36
N ASP A 161 1.65 -5.89 2.09
CA ASP A 161 2.02 -7.29 2.06
C ASP A 161 1.12 -8.07 1.07
N GLU A 162 -0.03 -7.53 0.62
CA GLU A 162 -0.72 -7.99 -0.60
C GLU A 162 -0.05 -7.44 -1.86
N ASN A 163 0.54 -6.24 -1.77
CA ASN A 163 1.41 -5.72 -2.83
C ASN A 163 2.76 -6.47 -2.88
N GLU A 164 3.29 -6.99 -1.75
CA GLU A 164 4.53 -7.77 -1.71
C GLU A 164 4.35 -9.29 -1.91
N ILE A 165 3.20 -9.89 -1.59
CA ILE A 165 2.94 -11.31 -1.92
C ILE A 165 2.64 -11.51 -3.41
N ILE A 166 2.11 -10.50 -4.11
CA ILE A 166 2.10 -10.50 -5.58
C ILE A 166 3.53 -10.30 -6.14
N ASP A 167 4.45 -9.67 -5.38
CA ASP A 167 5.78 -9.28 -5.85
C ASP A 167 6.92 -10.27 -5.46
N SER A 168 6.66 -11.28 -4.61
CA SER A 168 7.72 -12.19 -4.10
C SER A 168 7.68 -13.65 -4.59
N GLU A 169 6.55 -14.16 -5.10
CA GLU A 169 6.51 -15.49 -5.76
C GLU A 169 6.52 -15.47 -7.29
N LYS A 170 6.34 -14.30 -7.91
CA LYS A 170 6.88 -14.13 -9.26
C LYS A 170 8.37 -13.88 -9.09
N LYS A 171 9.20 -14.84 -9.51
CA LYS A 171 10.37 -14.46 -10.34
C LYS A 171 9.86 -13.33 -11.21
N ARG A 172 10.32 -12.08 -11.02
CA ARG A 172 9.82 -10.90 -11.76
C ARG A 172 9.88 -11.22 -13.25
N GLU A 173 8.81 -11.83 -13.76
CA GLU A 173 8.52 -11.90 -15.16
C GLU A 173 8.26 -10.44 -15.47
N GLN A 174 9.22 -9.84 -16.18
CA GLN A 174 9.02 -8.55 -16.80
C GLN A 174 7.59 -8.55 -17.33
N THR A 175 6.74 -7.67 -16.82
CA THR A 175 5.42 -7.49 -17.41
C THR A 175 5.68 -7.16 -18.87
N ASN A 176 5.31 -8.07 -19.77
CA ASN A 176 5.57 -7.87 -21.17
C ASN A 176 4.71 -6.69 -21.63
N PHE A 177 5.19 -5.95 -22.62
CA PHE A 177 4.50 -4.77 -23.12
C PHE A 177 3.06 -5.08 -23.54
N GLU A 178 2.81 -6.29 -24.06
CA GLU A 178 1.49 -6.74 -24.47
C GLU A 178 0.54 -6.98 -23.28
N ASP A 179 1.07 -7.30 -22.10
CA ASP A 179 0.26 -7.66 -20.92
C ASP A 179 -0.35 -6.46 -20.20
N ILE A 180 0.11 -5.25 -20.52
CA ILE A 180 -0.47 -4.00 -20.02
C ILE A 180 -1.79 -3.66 -20.72
N PHE A 181 -2.03 -4.20 -21.91
CA PHE A 181 -3.26 -4.00 -22.69
C PHE A 181 -4.37 -4.93 -22.17
N PHE A 182 -5.61 -4.47 -22.30
CA PHE A 182 -6.75 -5.39 -22.13
C PHE A 182 -6.74 -6.46 -23.24
N PRO A 183 -7.17 -7.70 -22.96
CA PRO A 183 -7.11 -8.81 -23.91
C PRO A 183 -7.70 -8.49 -25.29
N GLU A 184 -8.82 -7.76 -25.33
CA GLU A 184 -9.50 -7.32 -26.56
C GLU A 184 -8.68 -6.37 -27.45
N HIS A 185 -7.61 -5.78 -26.93
CA HIS A 185 -6.77 -4.84 -27.67
C HIS A 185 -5.44 -5.43 -28.12
N LYS A 186 -5.10 -6.65 -27.69
CA LYS A 186 -3.80 -7.26 -27.98
C LYS A 186 -3.53 -7.44 -29.48
N GLU A 187 -4.56 -7.75 -30.26
CA GLU A 187 -4.43 -7.94 -31.71
C GLU A 187 -4.05 -6.65 -32.47
N HIS A 188 -4.36 -5.48 -31.92
CA HIS A 188 -4.09 -4.17 -32.55
C HIS A 188 -2.75 -3.54 -32.14
N ILE A 189 -1.96 -4.20 -31.28
CA ILE A 189 -0.67 -3.69 -30.81
C ILE A 189 0.33 -3.45 -31.96
N PRO A 190 0.47 -4.34 -32.96
CA PRO A 190 1.38 -4.07 -34.09
C PRO A 190 0.99 -2.82 -34.88
N ASP A 191 -0.30 -2.61 -35.11
CA ASP A 191 -0.82 -1.42 -35.81
C ASP A 191 -0.63 -0.15 -34.98
N PHE A 192 -0.69 -0.26 -33.64
CA PHE A 192 -0.38 0.83 -32.72
C PHE A 192 1.07 1.27 -32.82
N ILE A 193 1.99 0.31 -32.77
CA ILE A 193 3.43 0.58 -32.90
C ILE A 193 3.71 1.25 -34.25
N LYS A 194 3.10 0.75 -35.33
CA LYS A 194 3.21 1.37 -36.65
C LYS A 194 2.69 2.82 -36.68
N LYS A 195 1.54 3.10 -36.05
CA LYS A 195 1.05 4.48 -35.92
C LYS A 195 1.99 5.40 -35.14
N LEU A 196 2.65 4.88 -34.11
CA LEU A 196 3.68 5.64 -33.39
C LEU A 196 4.90 5.95 -34.27
N GLU A 197 5.29 5.03 -35.17
CA GLU A 197 6.34 5.25 -36.17
C GLU A 197 5.92 6.30 -37.21
N ASP A 198 4.72 6.18 -37.77
CA ASP A 198 4.16 7.12 -38.76
C ASP A 198 4.09 8.55 -38.19
N LYS A 199 3.79 8.67 -36.90
CA LYS A 199 3.76 9.95 -36.16
C LYS A 199 5.13 10.41 -35.68
N THR A 200 6.20 9.67 -35.99
CA THR A 200 7.59 9.94 -35.58
C THR A 200 7.81 9.97 -34.06
N ILE A 201 6.88 9.41 -33.29
CA ILE A 201 6.99 9.28 -31.82
C ILE A 201 8.04 8.22 -31.47
N ILE A 202 8.13 7.18 -32.29
CA ILE A 202 9.18 6.17 -32.23
C ILE A 202 9.88 6.06 -33.59
N LYS A 203 11.12 5.58 -33.57
CA LYS A 203 11.92 5.32 -34.76
C LYS A 203 12.80 4.10 -34.48
N ASP A 204 12.77 3.11 -35.36
CA ASP A 204 13.52 1.86 -35.22
C ASP A 204 13.22 1.16 -33.87
N GLY A 205 11.95 1.19 -33.44
CA GLY A 205 11.52 0.67 -32.15
C GLY A 205 11.91 1.50 -30.92
N ILE A 206 12.57 2.65 -31.09
CA ILE A 206 13.06 3.50 -30.00
C ILE A 206 12.27 4.80 -29.92
N PHE A 207 11.94 5.24 -28.70
CA PHE A 207 11.28 6.51 -28.46
C PHE A 207 12.10 7.71 -28.96
N ASN A 208 11.49 8.49 -29.85
CA ASN A 208 12.11 9.55 -30.64
C ASN A 208 11.31 10.87 -30.61
N HIS A 209 10.75 11.24 -29.46
CA HIS A 209 10.00 12.49 -29.32
C HIS A 209 10.76 13.53 -28.48
N ARG A 210 10.62 14.82 -28.84
CA ARG A 210 11.31 15.95 -28.16
C ARG A 210 10.95 16.06 -26.68
N LYS A 211 9.69 15.79 -26.33
CA LYS A 211 9.18 15.83 -24.95
C LYS A 211 9.29 14.45 -24.31
N LYS A 212 10.17 14.30 -23.31
CA LYS A 212 10.42 13.02 -22.61
C LYS A 212 9.20 12.44 -21.88
N ASN A 213 8.24 13.26 -21.48
CA ASN A 213 7.01 12.82 -20.80
C ASN A 213 5.86 12.48 -21.77
N HIS A 214 6.10 12.48 -23.08
CA HIS A 214 5.03 12.28 -24.06
C HIS A 214 4.40 10.88 -23.99
N LEU A 215 5.19 9.82 -23.77
CA LEU A 215 4.62 8.48 -23.54
C LEU A 215 3.83 8.41 -22.23
N ALA A 216 4.25 9.11 -21.17
CA ALA A 216 3.47 9.20 -19.93
C ALA A 216 2.10 9.86 -20.15
N LYS A 217 2.02 10.87 -21.04
CA LYS A 217 0.76 11.48 -21.43
C LYS A 217 -0.12 10.54 -22.25
N LEU A 218 0.49 9.77 -23.16
CA LEU A 218 -0.19 8.73 -23.92
C LEU A 218 -0.73 7.61 -23.00
N ILE A 219 0.03 7.19 -21.99
CA ILE A 219 -0.43 6.27 -20.94
C ILE A 219 -1.69 6.82 -20.25
N CYS A 220 -1.69 8.09 -19.82
CA CYS A 220 -2.89 8.70 -19.22
C CYS A 220 -4.10 8.61 -20.15
N TYR A 221 -3.92 8.92 -21.44
CA TYR A 221 -4.99 8.83 -22.43
C TYR A 221 -5.51 7.41 -22.60
N MET A 222 -4.61 6.44 -22.75
CA MET A 222 -4.96 5.04 -22.93
C MET A 222 -5.64 4.43 -21.70
N GLN A 223 -5.27 4.87 -20.48
CA GLN A 223 -5.96 4.47 -19.25
C GLN A 223 -7.39 5.03 -19.17
N ASP A 224 -7.60 6.29 -19.56
CA ASP A 224 -8.93 6.91 -19.62
C ASP A 224 -9.85 6.21 -20.62
N LYS A 225 -9.30 5.86 -21.80
CA LYS A 225 -10.02 5.11 -22.84
C LYS A 225 -10.16 3.62 -22.57
N LYS A 226 -9.68 3.12 -21.42
CA LYS A 226 -9.68 1.71 -21.04
C LYS A 226 -8.99 0.79 -22.07
N ILE A 227 -7.93 1.28 -22.70
CA ILE A 227 -7.10 0.50 -23.64
C ILE A 227 -6.05 -0.33 -22.88
N ILE A 228 -5.51 0.24 -21.80
CA ILE A 228 -4.54 -0.41 -20.91
C ILE A 228 -5.04 -0.43 -19.47
N LYS A 229 -4.57 -1.41 -18.69
CA LYS A 229 -4.97 -1.62 -17.30
C LYS A 229 -4.57 -0.44 -16.41
N LYS A 230 -5.40 -0.17 -15.42
CA LYS A 230 -5.15 0.82 -14.36
C LYS A 230 -4.63 0.11 -13.11
N ASP A 231 -3.50 -0.56 -13.23
CA ASP A 231 -2.87 -1.20 -12.07
C ASP A 231 -2.28 -0.13 -11.13
N CYS A 232 -2.31 -0.41 -9.83
CA CYS A 232 -2.09 0.58 -8.77
C CYS A 232 -0.67 1.17 -8.74
N ASP A 233 0.33 0.55 -9.39
CA ASP A 233 1.67 1.12 -9.54
C ASP A 233 1.92 1.77 -10.91
N HIS A 234 1.68 3.08 -10.96
CA HIS A 234 1.99 3.95 -12.09
C HIS A 234 3.45 3.91 -12.54
N ILE A 235 4.41 3.59 -11.65
CA ILE A 235 5.83 3.57 -11.99
C ILE A 235 6.21 2.29 -12.73
N SER A 236 5.72 1.13 -12.29
CA SER A 236 5.95 -0.13 -12.99
C SER A 236 5.31 -0.15 -14.37
N LEU A 237 4.07 0.36 -14.51
CA LEU A 237 3.43 0.53 -15.81
C LEU A 237 4.29 1.39 -16.75
N ALA A 238 4.77 2.53 -16.26
CA ALA A 238 5.62 3.41 -17.06
C ALA A 238 6.96 2.75 -17.41
N ARG A 239 7.58 2.00 -16.48
CA ARG A 239 8.85 1.28 -16.73
C ARG A 239 8.70 0.27 -17.85
N CYS A 240 7.62 -0.51 -17.84
CA CYS A 240 7.29 -1.45 -18.90
C CYS A 240 7.11 -0.72 -20.25
N PHE A 241 6.25 0.30 -20.29
CA PHE A 241 5.89 1.02 -21.51
C PHE A 241 7.09 1.78 -22.12
N TYR A 242 7.86 2.50 -21.31
CA TYR A 242 9.07 3.20 -21.78
C TYR A 242 10.19 2.23 -22.13
N GLY A 243 10.35 1.15 -21.37
CA GLY A 243 11.37 0.14 -21.59
C GLY A 243 11.22 -0.55 -22.95
N PHE A 244 9.97 -0.84 -23.35
CA PHE A 244 9.67 -1.39 -24.68
C PHE A 244 10.18 -0.50 -25.81
N PHE A 245 10.14 0.83 -25.63
CA PHE A 245 10.65 1.81 -26.58
C PHE A 245 12.07 2.30 -26.26
N GLY A 246 12.88 1.48 -25.57
CA GLY A 246 14.30 1.73 -25.34
C GLY A 246 14.61 2.92 -24.41
N LYS A 247 13.70 3.24 -23.47
CA LYS A 247 13.93 4.28 -22.44
C LYS A 247 13.82 3.71 -21.04
N GLU A 248 14.80 4.06 -20.22
CA GLU A 248 14.83 3.67 -18.81
C GLU A 248 14.17 4.73 -17.94
N ILE A 249 13.53 4.29 -16.86
CA ILE A 249 12.95 5.18 -15.85
C ILE A 249 13.69 5.01 -14.53
N GLU A 250 14.45 6.03 -14.14
CA GLU A 250 15.24 6.06 -12.91
C GLU A 250 15.05 7.37 -12.12
N GLU A 251 15.68 7.46 -10.95
CA GLU A 251 15.64 8.68 -10.13
C GLU A 251 16.47 9.82 -10.73
N LYS A 252 17.59 9.49 -11.41
CA LYS A 252 18.55 10.47 -11.91
C LYS A 252 18.37 10.72 -13.42
N ALA A 253 18.61 11.94 -13.85
CA ALA A 253 18.52 12.30 -15.26
C ALA A 253 19.73 11.77 -16.05
N GLY A 254 19.47 11.26 -17.26
CA GLY A 254 20.50 10.78 -18.18
C GLY A 254 20.07 10.90 -19.64
N LYS A 255 20.98 10.57 -20.57
CA LYS A 255 20.78 10.71 -22.02
C LYS A 255 19.58 9.88 -22.51
N ASN A 256 19.42 8.67 -21.99
CA ASN A 256 18.31 7.75 -22.32
C ASN A 256 17.35 7.50 -21.16
N ILE A 257 17.45 8.31 -20.10
CA ILE A 257 16.66 8.15 -18.88
C ILE A 257 15.56 9.21 -18.81
N VAL A 258 14.38 8.79 -18.40
CA VAL A 258 13.26 9.64 -17.99
C VAL A 258 13.12 9.54 -16.48
N THR A 259 13.14 10.67 -15.78
CA THR A 259 13.13 10.66 -14.32
C THR A 259 11.77 10.26 -13.76
N ILE A 260 11.74 9.40 -12.73
CA ILE A 260 10.53 8.99 -11.99
C ILE A 260 9.67 10.20 -11.59
N SER A 261 10.29 11.28 -11.09
CA SER A 261 9.56 12.49 -10.66
C SER A 261 8.72 13.12 -11.79
N ASN A 262 9.26 13.19 -13.01
CA ASN A 262 8.56 13.78 -14.15
C ASN A 262 7.42 12.90 -14.66
N VAL A 263 7.63 11.57 -14.65
CA VAL A 263 6.61 10.60 -15.02
C VAL A 263 5.47 10.63 -14.00
N ARG A 264 5.79 10.55 -12.70
CA ARG A 264 4.81 10.60 -11.61
C ARG A 264 3.97 11.88 -11.64
N LYS A 265 4.60 13.04 -11.83
CA LYS A 265 3.87 14.31 -11.98
C LYS A 265 2.89 14.31 -13.16
N THR A 266 3.25 13.67 -14.26
CA THR A 266 2.40 13.59 -15.46
C THR A 266 1.24 12.63 -15.21
N LEU A 267 1.52 11.43 -14.68
CA LEU A 267 0.51 10.41 -14.42
C LEU A 267 -0.50 10.82 -13.34
N ILE A 268 -0.07 11.53 -12.29
CA ILE A 268 -0.97 12.07 -11.24
C ILE A 268 -1.98 13.07 -11.80
N ARG A 269 -1.58 13.90 -12.78
CA ARG A 269 -2.49 14.86 -13.42
C ARG A 269 -3.53 14.18 -14.32
N GLY A 270 -3.29 12.93 -14.72
CA GLY A 270 -4.21 12.16 -15.54
C GLY A 270 -4.61 12.86 -16.84
N ILE A 271 -5.81 12.54 -17.32
CA ILE A 271 -6.38 13.08 -18.57
C ILE A 271 -6.60 14.60 -18.51
N GLU A 272 -6.83 15.16 -17.31
CA GLU A 272 -7.02 16.60 -17.09
C GLU A 272 -5.74 17.40 -17.36
N GLY A 273 -4.57 16.75 -17.27
CA GLY A 273 -3.28 17.35 -17.58
C GLY A 273 -2.93 17.45 -19.07
N LEU A 274 -3.80 16.96 -19.96
CA LEU A 274 -3.58 16.96 -21.41
C LEU A 274 -4.26 18.17 -22.08
N SER A 275 -3.58 18.78 -23.06
CA SER A 275 -4.23 19.79 -23.90
C SER A 275 -5.20 19.16 -24.89
N GLU A 276 -6.14 19.94 -25.43
CA GLU A 276 -7.09 19.47 -26.45
C GLU A 276 -6.36 19.01 -27.73
N GLU A 277 -5.28 19.67 -28.11
CA GLU A 277 -4.40 19.23 -29.21
C GLU A 277 -3.78 17.85 -28.92
N GLU A 278 -3.30 17.62 -27.70
CA GLU A 278 -2.71 16.34 -27.29
C GLU A 278 -3.78 15.24 -27.29
N LYS A 279 -4.98 15.52 -26.78
CA LYS A 279 -6.10 14.57 -26.80
C LYS A 279 -6.51 14.21 -28.23
N SER A 280 -6.60 15.21 -29.12
CA SER A 280 -6.95 14.98 -30.53
C SER A 280 -5.89 14.13 -31.24
N ASP A 281 -4.60 14.40 -31.01
CA ASP A 281 -3.53 13.59 -31.60
C ASP A 281 -3.53 12.15 -31.06
N PHE A 282 -3.73 11.99 -29.74
CA PHE A 282 -3.85 10.67 -29.13
C PHE A 282 -5.10 9.91 -29.58
N ASP A 283 -6.20 10.59 -29.88
CA ASP A 283 -7.37 9.96 -30.48
C ASP A 283 -7.05 9.39 -31.86
N LEU A 284 -6.34 10.14 -32.70
CA LEU A 284 -5.88 9.64 -34.00
C LEU A 284 -4.94 8.44 -33.85
N ILE A 285 -4.02 8.47 -32.89
CA ILE A 285 -3.08 7.37 -32.61
C ILE A 285 -3.84 6.13 -32.12
N CYS A 286 -4.72 6.29 -31.13
CA CYS A 286 -5.43 5.19 -30.47
C CYS A 286 -6.71 4.73 -31.19
N SER A 287 -7.13 5.38 -32.27
CA SER A 287 -8.37 5.02 -33.01
C SER A 287 -8.41 3.59 -33.57
N ILE A 288 -7.27 2.90 -33.64
CA ILE A 288 -7.20 1.46 -33.96
C ILE A 288 -7.83 0.57 -32.89
N PHE A 289 -7.81 1.00 -31.62
CA PHE A 289 -8.37 0.25 -30.50
C PHE A 289 -9.83 0.60 -30.28
N ILE A 290 -10.23 1.79 -30.72
CA ILE A 290 -11.58 2.31 -30.58
C ILE A 290 -12.30 1.93 -31.88
N SER A 291 -12.81 0.71 -31.92
CA SER A 291 -13.74 0.31 -32.99
C SER A 291 -14.84 1.36 -33.05
N ARG A 292 -15.03 1.98 -34.23
CA ARG A 292 -16.16 2.87 -34.47
C ARG A 292 -17.41 2.06 -34.17
N ARG A 293 -18.03 2.29 -33.01
CA ARG A 293 -19.38 1.83 -32.74
C ARG A 293 -20.25 2.45 -33.85
N GLU A 294 -20.72 1.60 -34.76
CA GLU A 294 -21.94 1.85 -35.51
C GLU A 294 -23.12 2.03 -34.54
#